data_AF-E3LQ97-F1
#
_entry.id   AF-E3LQ97-F1
#
_cell.length_a   1.000
_cell.length_b   1.000
_cell.length_c   1.000
_cell.angle_alpha   90.00
_cell.angle_beta   90.00
_cell.angle_gamma   90.00
#
_symmetry.space_group_name_H-M   'P 1'
#
loop_
_entity.id
_entity.type
_entity.pdbx_description
1 polymer ?
#
loop_
_entity_poly.entity_id
_entity_poly.type
_entity_poly.pdbx_seq_one_letter_code
_entity_poly.pdbx_strand_id
1 'polypeptide(L)'
;MAPRTKRQKATINSHAQRKSAEKPQKRKDDNTFERRILELETQLALQIEQCDRIRMEYEDLENDNEQLLMKYADLVKNAEITKSLLENEKNSHEETIRKMALLEAEMGKVDKIVAHLIDFMRTHKTWGRITEQSIEHLHGIFNKMERRFIAVRDPILRANLIIRQMTYLNLIHDIGDSWRAAD
;
A
#
# COMPACT_ATOMS: atom_id res chain seq x y z
N MET A 1 72.65 -30.28 28.96
CA MET A 1 73.02 -31.67 29.29
C MET A 1 71.86 -32.59 28.92
N ALA A 2 72.06 -33.55 28.02
CA ALA A 2 71.18 -34.71 27.90
C ALA A 2 71.74 -35.83 28.82
N PRO A 3 70.93 -36.85 29.20
CA PRO A 3 70.73 -37.98 28.29
C PRO A 3 69.32 -38.61 28.28
N ARG A 4 69.07 -39.35 27.19
CA ARG A 4 67.94 -40.25 26.89
C ARG A 4 67.89 -41.50 27.79
N THR A 5 66.72 -42.16 27.81
CA THR A 5 66.41 -43.63 27.77
C THR A 5 65.25 -43.97 28.73
N LYS A 6 64.35 -44.95 28.56
CA LYS A 6 64.09 -46.04 27.59
C LYS A 6 62.63 -46.50 27.83
N ARG A 7 61.95 -46.92 26.78
CA ARG A 7 60.66 -47.62 26.81
C ARG A 7 60.88 -49.03 27.41
N GLN A 8 60.11 -49.46 28.41
CA GLN A 8 60.09 -50.85 28.89
C GLN A 8 58.64 -51.37 29.01
N LYS A 9 58.41 -52.50 28.34
CA LYS A 9 57.24 -53.38 28.50
C LYS A 9 57.34 -54.09 29.85
N ALA A 10 56.24 -54.15 30.60
CA ALA A 10 56.10 -55.03 31.76
C ALA A 10 54.90 -55.96 31.55
N THR A 11 55.23 -57.11 30.98
CA THR A 11 54.79 -58.47 31.33
C THR A 11 53.80 -58.57 32.49
N ILE A 12 52.58 -59.02 32.21
CA ILE A 12 51.70 -59.68 33.20
C ILE A 12 51.86 -61.17 32.95
N ASN A 13 52.48 -61.88 33.89
CA ASN A 13 52.37 -63.33 33.91
C ASN A 13 52.38 -63.87 35.34
N SER A 14 51.61 -64.95 35.49
CA SER A 14 51.68 -65.98 36.53
C SER A 14 50.89 -65.78 37.84
N HIS A 15 49.75 -66.46 37.93
CA HIS A 15 49.52 -67.56 38.89
C HIS A 15 48.26 -68.30 38.42
N ALA A 16 48.40 -69.46 37.77
CA ALA A 16 48.44 -70.77 38.44
C ALA A 16 47.19 -71.01 39.31
N GLN A 17 46.23 -71.77 38.79
CA GLN A 17 45.90 -73.08 39.36
C GLN A 17 44.83 -73.81 38.54
N ARG A 18 45.15 -75.06 38.25
CA ARG A 18 44.28 -76.11 37.73
C ARG A 18 42.95 -76.10 38.48
N LYS A 19 41.82 -76.03 37.77
CA LYS A 19 40.56 -76.61 38.26
C LYS A 19 40.21 -77.82 37.40
N SER A 20 40.39 -78.94 38.07
CA SER A 20 39.81 -80.25 37.88
C SER A 20 38.50 -80.24 37.09
N ALA A 21 38.36 -81.25 36.23
CA ALA A 21 37.09 -81.67 35.66
C ALA A 21 36.06 -81.90 36.78
N GLU A 22 35.14 -80.96 36.96
CA GLU A 22 33.83 -81.23 37.55
C GLU A 22 32.84 -81.40 36.40
N LYS A 23 32.30 -82.63 36.31
CA LYS A 23 31.20 -83.00 35.43
C LYS A 23 30.09 -81.95 35.49
N PRO A 24 29.33 -81.73 34.40
CA PRO A 24 28.22 -80.78 34.40
C PRO A 24 27.21 -81.23 35.44
N GLN A 25 27.25 -80.57 36.59
CA GLN A 25 26.29 -80.79 37.65
C GLN A 25 24.98 -80.21 37.12
N LYS A 26 24.11 -81.09 36.61
CA LYS A 26 22.72 -80.78 36.28
C LYS A 26 22.16 -79.98 37.45
N ARG A 27 22.08 -78.65 37.29
CA ARG A 27 21.35 -77.80 38.20
C ARG A 27 19.89 -78.23 38.04
N LYS A 28 19.33 -78.73 39.13
CA LYS A 28 17.90 -78.99 39.26
C LYS A 28 17.17 -77.71 38.87
N ASP A 29 16.16 -77.87 38.01
CA ASP A 29 15.19 -76.88 37.54
C ASP A 29 14.99 -75.73 38.52
N ASP A 30 15.73 -74.63 38.33
CA ASP A 30 15.50 -73.40 39.08
C ASP A 30 14.51 -72.56 38.26
N ASN A 31 13.30 -73.11 38.11
CA ASN A 31 12.16 -72.52 37.39
C ASN A 31 11.89 -71.05 37.82
N THR A 32 12.37 -70.65 38.98
CA THR A 32 12.27 -69.30 39.55
C THR A 32 13.13 -68.27 38.80
N PHE A 33 14.36 -68.62 38.43
CA PHE A 33 15.28 -67.69 37.78
C PHE A 33 14.91 -67.48 36.31
N GLU A 34 14.56 -68.55 35.60
CA GLU A 34 14.07 -68.46 34.21
C GLU A 34 12.71 -67.73 34.14
N ARG A 35 11.80 -67.96 35.10
CA ARG A 35 10.57 -67.16 35.20
C ARG A 35 10.85 -65.68 35.40
N ARG A 36 11.84 -65.32 36.21
CA ARG A 36 12.19 -63.92 36.46
C ARG A 36 12.80 -63.23 35.23
N ILE A 37 13.60 -63.96 34.46
CA ILE A 37 14.13 -63.47 33.17
C ILE A 37 12.98 -63.24 32.20
N LEU A 38 12.07 -64.21 32.06
CA LEU A 38 10.90 -64.07 31.20
C LEU A 38 9.98 -62.91 31.63
N GLU A 39 9.83 -62.68 32.94
CA GLU A 39 9.11 -61.52 33.50
C GLU A 39 9.78 -60.19 33.10
N LEU A 40 11.11 -60.11 33.17
CA LEU A 40 11.85 -58.91 32.78
C LEU A 40 11.82 -58.68 31.27
N GLU A 41 11.90 -59.74 30.47
CA GLU A 41 11.79 -59.67 29.00
C GLU A 41 10.39 -59.22 28.58
N THR A 42 9.34 -59.72 29.22
CA THR A 42 7.96 -59.28 28.97
C THR A 42 7.72 -57.84 29.41
N GLN A 43 8.27 -57.41 30.55
CA GLN A 43 8.22 -56.00 30.97
C GLN A 43 8.98 -55.08 30.01
N LEU A 44 10.16 -55.49 29.54
CA LEU A 44 10.95 -54.72 28.58
C LEU A 44 10.22 -54.63 27.23
N ALA A 45 9.62 -55.71 26.75
CA ALA A 45 8.83 -55.72 25.53
C ALA A 45 7.62 -54.76 25.62
N LEU A 46 6.91 -54.76 26.77
CA LEU A 46 5.81 -53.84 27.01
C LEU A 46 6.27 -52.37 27.02
N GLN A 47 7.43 -52.08 27.61
CA GLN A 47 8.01 -50.72 27.59
C GLN A 47 8.41 -50.28 26.19
N ILE A 48 8.99 -51.16 25.38
CA ILE A 48 9.32 -50.87 23.97
C ILE A 48 8.05 -50.54 23.19
N GLU A 49 7.00 -51.35 23.33
CA GLU A 49 5.72 -51.12 22.66
C GLU A 49 5.06 -49.78 23.09
N GLN A 50 5.18 -49.41 24.36
CA GLN A 50 4.74 -48.10 24.85
C GLN A 50 5.55 -46.95 24.25
N CYS A 51 6.89 -47.09 24.19
CA CYS A 51 7.76 -46.11 23.55
C CYS A 51 7.47 -45.95 22.06
N ASP A 52 7.17 -47.04 21.35
CA ASP A 52 6.83 -47.01 19.93
C ASP A 52 5.47 -46.35 19.69
N ARG A 53 4.46 -46.62 20.52
CA ARG A 53 3.18 -45.90 20.48
C ARG A 53 3.36 -44.39 20.67
N ILE A 54 4.09 -44.00 21.71
CA ILE A 54 4.36 -42.59 21.99
C ILE A 54 5.09 -41.94 20.81
N ARG A 55 6.07 -42.63 20.22
CA ARG A 55 6.80 -42.13 19.06
C ARG A 55 5.87 -41.88 17.87
N MET A 56 4.99 -42.81 17.54
CA MET A 56 4.02 -42.64 16.45
C MET A 56 3.09 -41.44 16.72
N GLU A 57 2.58 -41.30 17.94
CA GLU A 57 1.73 -40.15 18.32
C GLU A 57 2.47 -38.82 18.16
N TYR A 58 3.76 -38.76 18.52
CA TYR A 58 4.58 -37.57 18.30
C TYR A 58 4.78 -37.25 16.82
N GLU A 59 4.99 -38.27 15.99
CA GLU A 59 5.18 -38.10 14.54
C GLU A 59 3.89 -37.61 13.86
N ASP A 60 2.73 -38.15 14.26
CA ASP A 60 1.42 -37.66 13.80
C ASP A 60 1.19 -36.21 14.23
N LEU A 61 1.52 -35.86 15.47
CA LEU A 61 1.37 -34.50 15.99
C LEU A 61 2.32 -33.51 15.31
N GLU A 62 3.53 -33.94 14.94
CA GLU A 62 4.49 -33.14 14.19
C GLU A 62 3.95 -32.84 12.78
N ASN A 63 3.43 -33.85 12.09
CA ASN A 63 2.79 -33.69 10.78
C ASN A 63 1.59 -32.74 10.82
N ASP A 64 0.73 -32.86 11.84
CA ASP A 64 -0.42 -31.97 12.03
C ASP A 64 0.01 -30.52 12.30
N ASN A 65 1.08 -30.33 13.09
CA ASN A 65 1.65 -29.01 13.33
C ASN A 65 2.23 -28.38 12.07
N GLU A 66 2.92 -29.14 11.22
CA GLU A 66 3.40 -28.64 9.92
C GLU A 66 2.25 -28.20 9.02
N GLN A 67 1.17 -28.99 8.94
CA GLN A 67 -0.02 -28.61 8.18
C GLN A 67 -0.69 -27.34 8.72
N LEU A 68 -0.76 -27.19 10.05
CA LEU A 68 -1.28 -25.99 10.68
C LEU A 68 -0.42 -24.76 10.34
N LEU A 69 0.91 -24.89 10.41
CA LEU A 69 1.83 -23.80 10.05
C LEU A 69 1.65 -23.34 8.59
N MET A 70 1.46 -24.27 7.66
CA MET A 70 1.18 -23.95 6.26
C MET A 70 -0.14 -23.19 6.10
N LYS A 71 -1.21 -23.62 6.79
CA LYS A 71 -2.50 -22.91 6.78
C LYS A 71 -2.39 -21.50 7.38
N TYR A 72 -1.62 -21.33 8.45
CA TYR A 72 -1.36 -20.01 9.03
C TYR A 72 -0.60 -19.10 8.06
N ALA A 73 0.39 -19.62 7.34
CA ALA A 73 1.13 -18.86 6.33
C ALA A 73 0.20 -18.36 5.19
N ASP A 74 -0.69 -19.23 4.70
CA ASP A 74 -1.68 -18.86 3.69
C ASP A 74 -2.66 -17.80 4.21
N LEU A 75 -3.11 -17.94 5.47
CA LEU A 75 -4.00 -16.97 6.10
C LEU A 75 -3.36 -15.58 6.22
N VAL A 76 -2.09 -15.53 6.63
CA VAL A 76 -1.33 -14.26 6.73
C VAL A 76 -1.21 -13.61 5.35
N LYS A 77 -0.85 -14.39 4.33
CA LYS A 77 -0.75 -13.89 2.95
C LYS A 77 -2.09 -13.34 2.44
N ASN A 78 -3.19 -14.05 2.72
CA ASN A 78 -4.53 -13.58 2.35
C ASN A 78 -4.94 -12.30 3.09
N ALA A 79 -4.55 -12.16 4.36
CA ALA A 79 -4.78 -10.95 5.13
C ALA A 79 -4.01 -9.74 4.55
N GLU A 80 -2.76 -9.95 4.13
CA GLU A 80 -1.95 -8.91 3.47
C GLU A 80 -2.57 -8.46 2.13
N ILE A 81 -3.02 -9.41 1.31
CA ILE A 81 -3.72 -9.12 0.05
C ILE A 81 -4.99 -8.31 0.34
N THR A 82 -5.82 -8.75 1.30
CA THR A 82 -7.04 -8.06 1.68
C THR A 82 -6.77 -6.63 2.15
N LYS A 83 -5.71 -6.43 2.95
CA LYS A 83 -5.29 -5.11 3.40
C LYS A 83 -4.92 -4.20 2.21
N SER A 84 -4.18 -4.71 1.23
CA SER A 84 -3.81 -3.94 0.04
C SER A 84 -5.02 -3.57 -0.82
N LEU A 85 -6.01 -4.47 -0.95
CA LEU A 85 -7.25 -4.20 -1.69
C LEU A 85 -8.06 -3.11 -1.02
N LEU A 86 -8.22 -3.18 0.31
CA LEU A 86 -8.92 -2.16 1.08
C LEU A 86 -8.27 -0.79 0.97
N GLU A 87 -6.92 -0.72 0.97
CA GLU A 87 -6.21 0.55 0.79
C GLU A 87 -6.44 1.13 -0.60
N ASN A 88 -6.46 0.30 -1.64
CA ASN A 88 -6.75 0.74 -3.00
C ASN A 88 -8.19 1.26 -3.14
N GLU A 89 -9.17 0.55 -2.56
CA GLU A 89 -10.57 1.00 -2.55
C GLU A 89 -10.75 2.31 -1.80
N LYS A 90 -10.11 2.46 -0.64
CA LYS A 90 -10.11 3.71 0.12
C LYS A 90 -9.57 4.87 -0.72
N ASN A 91 -8.44 4.68 -1.38
CA ASN A 91 -7.84 5.71 -2.24
C ASN A 91 -8.77 6.11 -3.41
N SER A 92 -9.41 5.11 -4.04
CA SER A 92 -10.41 5.35 -5.10
C SER A 92 -11.64 6.12 -4.58
N HIS A 93 -12.11 5.79 -3.38
CA HIS A 93 -13.23 6.47 -2.75
C HIS A 93 -12.90 7.91 -2.38
N GLU A 94 -11.71 8.16 -1.81
CA GLU A 94 -11.21 9.52 -1.53
C GLU A 94 -11.12 10.37 -2.80
N GLU A 95 -10.66 9.80 -3.91
CA GLU A 95 -10.62 10.50 -5.20
C GLU A 95 -12.04 10.86 -5.68
N THR A 96 -12.98 9.94 -5.53
CA THR A 96 -14.39 10.17 -5.90
C THR A 96 -15.01 11.28 -5.07
N ILE A 97 -14.77 11.30 -3.75
CA ILE A 97 -15.22 12.38 -2.86
C ILE A 97 -14.64 13.73 -3.31
N ARG A 98 -13.34 13.80 -3.64
CA ARG A 98 -12.72 15.03 -4.15
C ARG A 98 -13.39 15.52 -5.43
N LYS A 99 -13.71 14.62 -6.36
CA LYS A 99 -14.43 14.97 -7.61
C LYS A 99 -15.85 15.47 -7.32
N MET A 100 -16.57 14.82 -6.42
CA MET A 100 -17.91 15.27 -6.02
C MET A 100 -17.89 16.67 -5.39
N ALA A 101 -16.95 16.94 -4.48
CA ALA A 101 -16.81 18.26 -3.85
C ALA A 101 -16.51 19.38 -4.86
N LEU A 102 -15.70 19.09 -5.90
CA LEU A 102 -15.44 20.03 -6.99
C LEU A 102 -16.72 20.32 -7.79
N LEU A 103 -17.48 19.29 -8.13
CA LEU A 103 -18.75 19.43 -8.83
C LEU A 103 -19.76 20.23 -8.02
N GLU A 104 -19.90 19.98 -6.71
CA GLU A 104 -20.76 20.76 -5.82
C GLU A 104 -20.38 22.25 -5.81
N ALA A 105 -19.08 22.55 -5.77
CA ALA A 105 -18.60 23.93 -5.81
C ALA A 105 -18.90 24.63 -7.16
N GLU A 106 -18.78 23.90 -8.28
CA GLU A 106 -19.15 24.42 -9.60
C GLU A 106 -20.66 24.62 -9.73
N MET A 107 -21.45 23.63 -9.32
CA MET A 107 -22.91 23.70 -9.32
C MET A 107 -23.43 24.84 -8.45
N GLY A 108 -22.84 25.06 -7.27
CA GLY A 108 -23.23 26.18 -6.40
C GLY A 108 -23.03 27.56 -7.04
N LYS A 109 -22.08 27.72 -7.97
CA LYS A 109 -21.93 28.95 -8.75
C LYS A 109 -23.03 29.07 -9.81
N VAL A 110 -23.33 27.96 -10.49
CA VAL A 110 -24.41 27.92 -11.50
C VAL A 110 -25.76 28.21 -10.85
N ASP A 111 -26.07 27.59 -9.72
CA ASP A 111 -27.33 27.80 -9.00
C ASP A 111 -27.52 29.26 -8.60
N LYS A 112 -26.48 29.90 -8.06
CA LYS A 112 -26.52 31.33 -7.73
C LYS A 112 -26.72 32.21 -8.96
N ILE A 113 -26.01 31.92 -10.04
CA ILE A 113 -26.16 32.64 -11.30
C ILE A 113 -27.59 32.48 -11.79
N VAL A 114 -28.09 31.25 -11.95
CA VAL A 114 -29.43 30.95 -12.48
C VAL A 114 -30.52 31.57 -11.62
N ALA A 115 -30.44 31.45 -10.28
CA ALA A 115 -31.46 31.98 -9.38
C ALA A 115 -31.65 33.50 -9.51
N HIS A 116 -30.56 34.27 -9.52
CA HIS A 116 -30.65 35.73 -9.60
C HIS A 116 -30.83 36.24 -11.03
N LEU A 117 -30.25 35.52 -11.98
CA LEU A 117 -30.32 35.88 -13.38
C LEU A 117 -31.74 35.79 -13.92
N ILE A 118 -32.49 34.73 -13.59
CA ILE A 118 -33.83 34.54 -14.16
C ILE A 118 -34.71 35.75 -13.84
N ASP A 119 -34.68 36.24 -12.61
CA ASP A 119 -35.45 37.42 -12.20
C ASP A 119 -34.92 38.71 -12.84
N PHE A 120 -33.60 38.82 -12.99
CA PHE A 120 -32.96 39.94 -13.68
C PHE A 120 -33.36 39.98 -15.17
N MET A 121 -33.29 38.85 -15.88
CA MET A 121 -33.67 38.73 -17.29
C MET A 121 -35.17 38.94 -17.49
N ARG A 122 -36.01 38.52 -16.53
CA ARG A 122 -37.45 38.81 -16.57
C ARG A 122 -37.73 40.31 -16.55
N THR A 123 -36.96 41.07 -15.78
CA THR A 123 -37.12 42.52 -15.60
C THR A 123 -36.49 43.32 -16.74
N HIS A 124 -35.23 43.04 -17.09
CA HIS A 124 -34.44 43.87 -18.01
C HIS A 124 -34.41 43.35 -19.45
N LYS A 125 -34.98 42.15 -19.71
CA LYS A 125 -35.06 41.47 -21.01
C LYS A 125 -33.72 41.30 -21.75
N THR A 126 -32.61 41.59 -21.09
CA THR A 126 -31.27 41.57 -21.66
C THR A 126 -30.29 41.13 -20.57
N TRP A 127 -29.35 40.26 -20.95
CA TRP A 127 -28.19 39.94 -20.11
C TRP A 127 -26.99 40.74 -20.61
N GLY A 128 -26.61 40.55 -21.88
CA GLY A 128 -25.39 41.10 -22.46
C GLY A 128 -25.25 42.62 -22.38
N ARG A 129 -26.36 43.36 -22.44
CA ARG A 129 -26.38 44.83 -22.50
C ARG A 129 -25.93 45.51 -21.20
N ILE A 130 -25.97 44.80 -20.07
CA ILE A 130 -25.60 45.33 -18.74
C ILE A 130 -24.27 44.71 -18.27
N THR A 131 -23.63 43.87 -19.09
CA THR A 131 -22.35 43.27 -18.73
C THR A 131 -21.22 44.28 -18.79
N GLU A 132 -20.20 44.09 -17.95
CA GLU A 132 -18.99 44.92 -17.94
C GLU A 132 -18.10 44.68 -19.18
N GLN A 133 -18.44 43.72 -20.05
CA GLN A 133 -17.67 43.36 -21.24
C GLN A 133 -17.44 44.56 -22.18
N SER A 134 -18.43 45.44 -22.32
CA SER A 134 -18.26 46.66 -23.13
C SER A 134 -17.26 47.63 -22.50
N ILE A 135 -17.19 47.70 -21.17
CA ILE A 135 -16.24 48.54 -20.43
C ILE A 135 -14.84 47.93 -20.49
N GLU A 136 -14.69 46.62 -20.34
CA GLU A 136 -13.41 45.92 -20.51
C GLU A 136 -12.84 46.10 -21.91
N HIS A 137 -13.68 46.00 -22.94
CA HIS A 137 -13.28 46.28 -24.30
C HIS A 137 -12.81 47.73 -24.48
N LEU A 138 -13.54 48.69 -23.90
CA LEU A 138 -13.17 50.11 -23.90
C LEU A 138 -11.82 50.35 -23.21
N HIS A 139 -11.54 49.69 -22.07
CA HIS A 139 -10.25 49.73 -21.40
C HIS A 139 -9.12 49.21 -22.30
N GLY A 140 -9.35 48.14 -23.05
CA GLY A 140 -8.38 47.63 -24.03
C GLY A 140 -8.05 48.65 -25.12
N ILE A 141 -9.06 49.34 -25.67
CA ILE A 141 -8.87 50.42 -26.64
C ILE A 141 -8.09 51.58 -26.01
N PHE A 142 -8.46 51.99 -24.80
CA PHE A 142 -7.80 53.09 -24.09
C PHE A 142 -6.30 52.79 -23.88
N ASN A 143 -5.96 51.60 -23.38
CA ASN A 143 -4.55 51.19 -23.17
C ASN A 143 -3.74 51.12 -24.47
N LYS A 144 -4.40 50.83 -25.60
CA LYS A 144 -3.75 50.88 -26.92
C LYS A 144 -3.45 52.32 -27.33
N MET A 145 -4.35 53.26 -27.07
CA MET A 145 -4.16 54.69 -27.35
C MET A 145 -3.14 55.33 -26.41
N GLU A 146 -3.16 54.97 -25.13
CA GLU A 146 -2.18 55.43 -24.14
C GLU A 146 -0.76 55.09 -24.58
N ARG A 147 -0.52 53.84 -24.98
CA ARG A 147 0.77 53.40 -25.55
C ARG A 147 1.13 54.14 -26.82
N ARG A 148 0.15 54.44 -27.68
CA ARG A 148 0.37 55.17 -28.95
C ARG A 148 0.79 56.62 -28.73
N PHE A 149 0.27 57.27 -27.70
CA PHE A 149 0.58 58.67 -27.37
C PHE A 149 1.56 58.80 -26.19
N ILE A 150 2.28 57.74 -25.83
CA ILE A 150 3.22 57.74 -24.70
C ILE A 150 4.36 58.75 -24.86
N ALA A 151 4.72 59.07 -26.11
CA ALA A 151 5.76 60.04 -26.44
C ALA A 151 5.33 61.50 -26.17
N VAL A 152 4.02 61.77 -25.98
CA VAL A 152 3.51 63.10 -25.67
C VAL A 152 3.71 63.37 -24.18
N ARG A 153 4.65 64.27 -23.84
CA ARG A 153 5.00 64.62 -22.45
C ARG A 153 3.92 65.39 -21.71
N ASP A 154 3.13 66.22 -22.41
CA ASP A 154 2.03 66.96 -21.79
C ASP A 154 0.82 66.03 -21.57
N PRO A 155 0.42 65.78 -20.31
CA PRO A 155 -0.70 64.90 -20.00
C PRO A 155 -2.05 65.43 -20.52
N ILE A 156 -2.24 66.76 -20.57
CA ILE A 156 -3.50 67.35 -21.04
C ILE A 156 -3.64 67.15 -22.54
N LEU A 157 -2.58 67.46 -23.30
CA LEU A 157 -2.53 67.19 -24.73
C LEU A 157 -2.68 65.69 -25.04
N ARG A 158 -2.02 64.82 -24.26
CA ARG A 158 -2.12 63.37 -24.41
C ARG A 158 -3.56 62.86 -24.21
N ALA A 159 -4.24 63.32 -23.17
CA ALA A 159 -5.65 62.96 -22.91
C ALA A 159 -6.56 63.44 -24.05
N ASN A 160 -6.38 64.68 -24.52
CA ASN A 160 -7.14 65.22 -25.65
C ASN A 160 -6.96 64.40 -26.93
N LEU A 161 -5.73 63.95 -27.23
CA LEU A 161 -5.45 63.11 -28.39
C LEU A 161 -6.10 61.71 -28.27
N ILE A 162 -6.08 61.11 -27.08
CA ILE A 162 -6.74 59.82 -26.82
C ILE A 162 -8.25 59.94 -27.03
N ILE A 163 -8.89 60.92 -26.38
CA ILE A 163 -10.34 61.15 -26.50
C ILE A 163 -10.72 61.41 -27.95
N ARG A 164 -9.99 62.30 -28.64
CA ARG A 164 -10.26 62.64 -30.03
C ARG A 164 -10.16 61.43 -30.96
N GLN A 165 -9.18 60.56 -30.74
CA GLN A 165 -9.04 59.32 -31.50
C GLN A 165 -10.17 58.33 -31.21
N MET A 166 -10.65 58.24 -29.97
CA MET A 166 -11.81 57.41 -29.61
C MET A 166 -13.09 57.97 -30.25
N THR A 167 -13.29 59.29 -30.28
CA THR A 167 -14.41 59.92 -30.99
C THR A 167 -14.40 59.58 -32.48
N TYR A 168 -13.23 59.57 -33.13
CA TYR A 168 -13.14 59.17 -34.54
C TYR A 168 -13.48 57.69 -34.77
N LEU A 169 -13.10 56.80 -33.85
CA LEU A 169 -13.47 55.40 -33.92
C LEU A 169 -15.00 55.21 -33.78
N ASN A 170 -15.63 55.95 -32.86
CA ASN A 170 -17.09 55.94 -32.73
C ASN A 170 -17.76 56.45 -34.00
N LEU A 171 -17.28 57.55 -34.57
CA LEU A 171 -17.84 58.11 -35.81
C LEU A 171 -17.74 57.11 -36.98
N ILE A 172 -16.60 56.42 -37.13
CA ILE A 172 -16.45 55.39 -38.17
C ILE A 172 -17.41 54.22 -37.94
N HIS A 173 -17.61 53.81 -36.68
CA HIS A 173 -18.54 52.75 -36.34
C HIS A 173 -19.99 53.15 -36.63
N ASP A 174 -20.40 54.38 -36.26
CA ASP A 174 -21.75 54.89 -36.47
C ASP A 174 -22.08 55.10 -37.96
N ILE A 175 -21.09 55.50 -38.77
CA ILE A 175 -21.21 55.60 -40.22
C ILE A 175 -21.15 54.21 -40.89
N GLY A 176 -20.45 53.26 -40.29
CA GLY A 176 -20.21 51.91 -40.80
C GLY A 176 -21.44 51.01 -40.95
N ASP A 177 -22.65 51.49 -40.66
CA ASP A 177 -23.91 50.83 -41.00
C ASP A 177 -24.74 51.58 -42.06
N SER A 178 -24.40 52.83 -42.39
CA SER A 178 -25.18 53.63 -43.36
C SER A 178 -25.03 53.16 -44.81
N TRP A 179 -24.00 52.37 -45.12
CA TRP A 179 -23.81 51.74 -46.43
C TRP A 179 -24.58 50.43 -46.64
N ARG A 180 -25.20 49.86 -45.58
CA ARG A 180 -25.98 48.61 -45.62
C ARG A 180 -27.50 48.87 -45.66
N ALA A 181 -27.92 50.10 -45.43
CA ALA A 181 -29.33 50.53 -45.46
C ALA A 181 -29.80 50.96 -46.86
N ALA A 182 -29.06 50.60 -47.91
CA ALA A 182 -29.44 50.78 -49.30
C ALA A 182 -29.62 49.40 -49.95
N ASP A 183 -30.64 48.67 -49.50
CA ASP A 183 -31.34 47.58 -50.21
C ASP A 183 -32.78 47.50 -49.67
#